data_AF-A0A0F8Y6J7-F1
#
_entry.id   AF-A0A0F8Y6J7-F1
#
_cell.length_a   1.000
_cell.length_b   1.000
_cell.length_c   1.000
_cell.angle_alpha   90.00
_cell.angle_beta   90.00
_cell.angle_gamma   90.00
#
_symmetry.space_group_name_H-M   'P 1'
#
loop_
_entity.id
_entity.type
_entity.pdbx_description
1 polymer ?
#
loop_
_entity_poly.entity_id
_entity_poly.type
_entity_poly.pdbx_seq_one_letter_code
_entity_poly.pdbx_strand_id
1 'polypeptide(L)'
;MALSIIKKAVETLKSGDFIELEKVFLLIMEDSNSYFTELDLNKKLREQLEKNYYRRLNEFLELGQLENFKRLLDFSDKLDIFIDIDKIPKRFEFLSAFFLNSLQLGSIGEIFGAIRFFNDIGLLERKFSKEDLEHIEKVKNNKLLVANLQDIFEKVTNSLIYYT
;
A
#
# COMPACT_ATOMS: atom_id res chain seq x y z
N MET A 1 -11.77 -26.03 10.24
CA MET A 1 -11.49 -25.74 8.80
C MET A 1 -10.94 -24.31 8.65
N ALA A 2 -11.57 -23.32 9.29
CA ALA A 2 -11.08 -21.94 9.33
C ALA A 2 -9.61 -21.79 9.80
N LEU A 3 -9.24 -22.40 10.93
CA LEU A 3 -7.88 -22.33 11.47
C LEU A 3 -6.79 -22.85 10.51
N SER A 4 -7.06 -23.92 9.75
CA SER A 4 -6.10 -24.47 8.78
C SER A 4 -5.88 -23.53 7.61
N ILE A 5 -6.92 -22.80 7.17
CA ILE A 5 -6.85 -21.87 6.06
C ILE A 5 -6.08 -20.60 6.48
N ILE A 6 -6.29 -20.08 7.68
CA ILE A 6 -5.51 -18.95 8.21
C ILE A 6 -4.03 -19.32 8.36
N LYS A 7 -3.73 -20.52 8.86
CA LYS A 7 -2.35 -21.02 8.90
C LYS A 7 -1.73 -21.09 7.52
N LYS A 8 -2.50 -21.58 6.53
CA LYS A 8 -2.08 -21.60 5.13
C LYS A 8 -1.83 -20.19 4.59
N ALA A 9 -2.65 -19.20 4.94
CA ALA A 9 -2.42 -17.80 4.57
C ALA A 9 -1.09 -17.27 5.15
N VAL A 10 -0.80 -17.58 6.41
CA VAL A 10 0.49 -17.23 7.03
C VAL A 10 1.66 -17.91 6.33
N GLU A 11 1.51 -19.18 5.92
CA GLU A 11 2.54 -19.92 5.20
C GLU A 11 2.75 -19.41 3.77
N THR A 12 1.68 -19.07 3.04
CA THR A 12 1.78 -18.49 1.70
C THR A 12 2.39 -17.09 1.74
N LEU A 13 1.99 -16.24 2.69
CA LEU A 13 2.66 -14.96 2.98
C LEU A 13 4.13 -15.14 3.41
N LYS A 14 4.52 -16.30 3.95
CA LYS A 14 5.93 -16.60 4.24
C LYS A 14 6.70 -17.03 3.00
N SER A 15 6.12 -17.90 2.18
CA SER A 15 6.77 -18.39 0.96
C SER A 15 6.87 -17.35 -0.14
N GLY A 16 5.90 -16.44 -0.24
CA GLY A 16 5.81 -15.47 -1.34
C GLY A 16 5.14 -16.01 -2.59
N ASP A 17 4.56 -17.21 -2.53
CA ASP A 17 3.73 -17.73 -3.60
C ASP A 17 2.42 -16.94 -3.68
N PHE A 18 2.41 -15.90 -4.52
CA PHE A 18 1.26 -15.01 -4.67
C PHE A 18 0.05 -15.71 -5.29
N ILE A 19 0.27 -16.65 -6.22
CA ILE A 19 -0.82 -17.42 -6.84
C ILE A 19 -1.52 -18.27 -5.79
N GLU A 20 -0.75 -18.94 -4.94
CA GLU A 20 -1.33 -19.72 -3.84
C GLU A 20 -1.96 -18.83 -2.77
N LEU A 21 -1.39 -17.65 -2.51
CA LEU A 21 -1.97 -16.65 -1.62
C LEU A 21 -3.36 -16.20 -2.11
N GLU A 22 -3.52 -15.90 -3.41
CA GLU A 22 -4.80 -15.53 -3.99
C GLU A 22 -5.85 -16.62 -3.82
N LYS A 23 -5.49 -17.88 -4.06
CA LYS A 23 -6.43 -19.01 -3.84
C LYS A 23 -6.85 -19.11 -2.39
N VAL A 24 -5.92 -18.91 -1.45
CA VAL A 24 -6.24 -18.93 -0.02
C VAL A 24 -7.19 -17.79 0.33
N PHE A 25 -7.03 -16.60 -0.24
CA PHE A 25 -7.95 -15.49 -0.02
C PHE A 25 -9.33 -15.72 -0.63
N LEU A 26 -9.41 -16.33 -1.81
CA LEU A 26 -10.70 -16.75 -2.39
C LEU A 26 -11.46 -17.68 -1.43
N LEU A 27 -10.78 -18.67 -0.85
CA LEU A 27 -11.39 -19.58 0.14
C LEU A 27 -11.84 -18.84 1.42
N ILE A 28 -11.12 -17.80 1.82
CA ILE A 28 -11.50 -16.97 2.98
C ILE A 28 -12.77 -16.16 2.68
N MET A 29 -12.90 -15.65 1.45
CA MET A 29 -14.10 -14.92 1.04
C MET A 29 -15.36 -15.80 1.00
N GLU A 30 -15.22 -17.09 0.72
CA GLU A 30 -16.35 -18.03 0.64
C GLU A 30 -16.92 -18.43 2.03
N ASP A 31 -16.15 -18.33 3.12
CA ASP A 31 -16.52 -18.82 4.47
C ASP A 31 -16.29 -17.75 5.58
N SER A 32 -16.48 -16.48 5.25
CA SER A 32 -16.02 -15.30 6.01
C SER A 32 -16.31 -15.29 7.53
N ASN A 33 -17.49 -15.77 7.98
CA ASN A 33 -17.89 -15.69 9.38
C ASN A 33 -17.08 -16.59 10.33
N SER A 34 -16.58 -17.75 9.85
CA SER A 34 -15.86 -18.69 10.70
C SER A 34 -14.41 -18.26 10.97
N TYR A 35 -13.83 -17.41 10.11
CA TYR A 35 -12.45 -16.94 10.21
C TYR A 35 -12.23 -15.85 11.24
N PHE A 36 -13.11 -14.83 11.26
CA PHE A 36 -12.95 -13.71 12.19
C PHE A 36 -12.98 -14.19 13.64
N THR A 37 -13.91 -15.11 13.95
CA THR A 37 -14.00 -15.74 15.27
C THR A 37 -12.69 -16.45 15.68
N GLU A 38 -12.04 -17.16 14.76
CA GLU A 38 -10.77 -17.86 15.03
C GLU A 38 -9.58 -16.89 15.17
N LEU A 39 -9.53 -15.82 14.38
CA LEU A 39 -8.50 -14.79 14.51
C LEU A 39 -8.60 -14.05 15.84
N ASP A 40 -9.80 -13.76 16.29
CA ASP A 40 -10.05 -13.08 17.57
C ASP A 40 -9.68 -13.97 18.77
N LEU A 41 -9.91 -15.28 18.66
CA LEU A 41 -9.51 -16.25 19.68
C LEU A 41 -7.99 -16.53 19.69
N ASN A 42 -7.27 -16.22 18.60
CA ASN A 42 -5.85 -16.55 18.44
C ASN A 42 -4.98 -15.34 18.13
N LYS A 43 -4.75 -14.50 19.14
CA LYS A 43 -3.92 -13.29 19.06
C LYS A 43 -2.54 -13.52 18.42
N LYS A 44 -1.85 -14.61 18.77
CA LYS A 44 -0.52 -14.93 18.21
C LYS A 44 -0.57 -15.18 16.70
N LEU A 45 -1.64 -15.84 16.23
CA LEU A 45 -1.83 -16.08 14.81
C LEU A 45 -2.16 -14.77 14.07
N ARG A 46 -2.98 -13.91 14.66
CA ARG A 46 -3.28 -12.57 14.13
C ARG A 46 -2.00 -11.72 13.99
N GLU A 47 -1.16 -11.69 15.02
CA GLU A 47 0.12 -10.97 14.99
C GLU A 47 1.06 -11.54 13.91
N GLN A 48 1.10 -12.86 13.74
CA GLN A 48 1.89 -13.47 12.65
C GLN A 48 1.33 -13.10 11.28
N LEU A 49 0.02 -13.14 11.10
CA LEU A 49 -0.62 -12.77 9.85
C LEU A 49 -0.27 -11.33 9.48
N GLU A 50 -0.55 -10.38 10.38
CA GLU A 50 -0.28 -8.96 10.18
C GLU A 50 1.21 -8.71 9.87
N LYS A 51 2.13 -9.29 10.65
CA LYS A 51 3.57 -9.14 10.42
C LYS A 51 4.00 -9.62 9.04
N ASN A 52 3.53 -10.80 8.61
CA ASN A 52 3.90 -11.35 7.30
C ASN A 52 3.21 -10.56 6.16
N TYR A 53 2.05 -9.97 6.43
CA TYR A 53 1.35 -9.08 5.50
C TYR A 53 2.17 -7.83 5.18
N TYR A 54 2.59 -7.09 6.21
CA TYR A 54 3.44 -5.89 6.04
C TYR A 54 4.76 -6.22 5.37
N ARG A 55 5.38 -7.36 5.71
CA ARG A 55 6.59 -7.80 5.04
C ARG A 55 6.37 -7.97 3.54
N ARG A 56 5.28 -8.62 3.13
CA ARG A 56 4.98 -8.84 1.70
C ARG A 56 4.65 -7.56 0.96
N LEU A 57 3.89 -6.65 1.59
CA LEU A 57 3.67 -5.31 1.04
C LEU A 57 5.02 -4.60 0.79
N ASN A 58 5.93 -4.62 1.76
CA ASN A 58 7.25 -3.99 1.60
C ASN A 58 8.07 -4.64 0.48
N GLU A 59 8.10 -5.96 0.41
CA GLU A 59 8.83 -6.69 -0.66
C GLU A 59 8.27 -6.37 -2.06
N PHE A 60 6.95 -6.22 -2.21
CA PHE A 60 6.38 -5.81 -3.50
C PHE A 60 6.78 -4.39 -3.89
N LEU A 61 6.92 -3.48 -2.93
CA LEU A 61 7.50 -2.16 -3.22
C LEU A 61 8.96 -2.31 -3.65
N GLU A 62 9.81 -2.98 -2.87
CA GLU A 62 11.24 -3.15 -3.19
C GLU A 62 11.49 -3.76 -4.57
N LEU A 63 10.63 -4.68 -5.01
CA LEU A 63 10.70 -5.31 -6.34
C LEU A 63 10.00 -4.53 -7.46
N GLY A 64 9.38 -3.38 -7.16
CA GLY A 64 8.61 -2.60 -8.13
C GLY A 64 7.33 -3.29 -8.63
N GLN A 65 6.82 -4.29 -7.89
CA GLN A 65 5.62 -5.06 -8.24
C GLN A 65 4.34 -4.36 -7.75
N LEU A 66 4.09 -3.14 -8.27
CA LEU A 66 3.00 -2.27 -7.80
C LEU A 66 1.61 -2.89 -7.96
N GLU A 67 1.39 -3.70 -9.00
CA GLU A 67 0.11 -4.40 -9.21
C GLU A 67 -0.13 -5.47 -8.13
N ASN A 68 0.90 -6.26 -7.78
CA ASN A 68 0.80 -7.24 -6.70
C ASN A 68 0.61 -6.56 -5.34
N PHE A 69 1.27 -5.41 -5.14
CA PHE A 69 1.05 -4.58 -3.95
C PHE A 69 -0.43 -4.19 -3.85
N LYS A 70 -1.01 -3.64 -4.92
CA LYS A 70 -2.41 -3.20 -4.92
C LYS A 70 -3.37 -4.34 -4.64
N ARG A 71 -3.18 -5.47 -5.32
CA ARG A 71 -4.00 -6.68 -5.11
C ARG A 71 -3.90 -7.18 -3.67
N LEU A 72 -2.69 -7.17 -3.08
CA LEU A 72 -2.53 -7.48 -1.66
C LEU A 72 -3.21 -6.43 -0.78
N LEU A 73 -3.14 -5.14 -1.09
CA LEU A 73 -3.86 -4.12 -0.33
C LEU A 73 -5.39 -4.36 -0.36
N ASP A 74 -5.93 -4.70 -1.52
CA ASP A 74 -7.36 -4.99 -1.74
C ASP A 74 -7.84 -6.24 -0.97
N PHE A 75 -6.95 -7.15 -0.57
CA PHE A 75 -7.29 -8.31 0.27
C PHE A 75 -7.24 -8.04 1.77
N SER A 76 -6.74 -6.87 2.20
CA SER A 76 -6.51 -6.59 3.62
C SER A 76 -7.82 -6.54 4.41
N ASP A 77 -8.88 -6.03 3.78
CA ASP A 77 -10.24 -5.97 4.32
C ASP A 77 -10.80 -7.38 4.58
N LYS A 78 -10.48 -8.37 3.74
CA LYS A 78 -10.95 -9.77 3.86
C LYS A 78 -10.36 -10.49 5.05
N LEU A 79 -9.23 -10.01 5.57
CA LEU A 79 -8.52 -10.58 6.71
C LEU A 79 -8.71 -9.77 7.98
N ASP A 80 -9.54 -8.72 7.96
CA ASP A 80 -9.65 -7.75 9.04
C ASP A 80 -8.28 -7.17 9.45
N ILE A 81 -7.44 -6.93 8.44
CA ILE A 81 -6.15 -6.25 8.59
C ILE A 81 -6.36 -4.80 8.21
N PHE A 82 -6.40 -3.93 9.23
CA PHE A 82 -6.34 -2.50 9.01
C PHE A 82 -4.91 -2.08 8.67
N ILE A 83 -4.71 -1.59 7.44
CA ILE A 83 -3.40 -1.16 6.96
C ILE A 83 -3.08 0.23 7.51
N ASP A 84 -2.03 0.26 8.33
CA ASP A 84 -1.37 1.44 8.82
C ASP A 84 -0.18 1.72 7.90
N ILE A 85 -0.31 2.74 7.07
CA ILE A 85 0.70 3.16 6.09
C ILE A 85 2.03 3.50 6.78
N ASP A 86 2.00 3.95 8.03
CA ASP A 86 3.22 4.26 8.79
C ASP A 86 4.02 3.01 9.16
N LYS A 87 3.39 1.82 9.16
CA LYS A 87 4.08 0.54 9.35
C LYS A 87 4.75 0.00 8.08
N ILE A 88 4.53 0.62 6.91
CA ILE A 88 5.21 0.24 5.67
C ILE A 88 6.55 1.01 5.64
N PRO A 89 7.67 0.35 5.99
CA PRO A 89 8.94 1.05 6.13
C PRO A 89 9.44 1.48 4.75
N LYS A 90 10.33 2.48 4.72
CA LYS A 90 11.12 2.83 3.52
C LYS A 90 10.32 3.21 2.26
N ARG A 91 9.00 3.45 2.36
CA ARG A 91 8.15 3.82 1.22
C ARG A 91 8.69 5.02 0.42
N PHE A 92 9.28 6.01 1.10
CA PHE A 92 9.92 7.15 0.44
C PHE A 92 11.32 6.81 -0.10
N GLU A 93 12.09 5.96 0.58
CA GLU A 93 13.40 5.50 0.08
C GLU A 93 13.24 4.73 -1.24
N PHE A 94 12.20 3.90 -1.35
CA PHE A 94 11.83 3.24 -2.61
C PHE A 94 11.58 4.28 -3.71
N LEU A 95 10.74 5.29 -3.46
CA LEU A 95 10.47 6.33 -4.46
C LEU A 95 11.75 7.05 -4.89
N SER A 96 12.63 7.40 -3.95
CA SER A 96 13.90 8.04 -4.27
C SER A 96 14.79 7.15 -5.14
N ALA A 97 14.92 5.86 -4.80
CA ALA A 97 15.70 4.91 -5.60
C ALA A 97 15.10 4.68 -6.99
N PHE A 98 13.77 4.55 -7.06
CA PHE A 98 13.02 4.40 -8.30
C PHE A 98 13.24 5.60 -9.22
N PHE A 99 13.15 6.83 -8.69
CA PHE A 99 13.36 8.05 -9.47
C PHE A 99 14.77 8.14 -10.02
N LEU A 100 15.79 7.86 -9.19
CA LEU A 100 17.17 7.89 -9.65
C LEU A 100 17.40 6.91 -10.80
N ASN A 101 16.85 5.70 -10.69
CA ASN A 101 16.95 4.69 -11.74
C ASN A 101 16.18 5.11 -13.01
N SER A 102 14.92 5.56 -12.88
CA SER A 102 14.11 6.01 -14.03
C SER A 102 14.74 7.22 -14.73
N LEU A 103 15.37 8.16 -14.00
CA LEU A 103 16.10 9.27 -14.59
C LEU A 103 17.33 8.79 -15.37
N GLN A 104 18.10 7.85 -14.82
CA GLN A 104 19.27 7.27 -15.49
C GLN A 104 18.88 6.52 -16.78
N LEU A 105 17.72 5.87 -16.79
CA LEU A 105 17.20 5.12 -17.94
C LEU A 105 16.41 5.99 -18.93
N GLY A 106 16.14 7.25 -18.60
CA GLY A 106 15.31 8.15 -19.42
C GLY A 106 13.80 7.86 -19.37
N SER A 107 13.35 7.03 -18.43
CA SER A 107 11.96 6.59 -18.26
C SER A 107 11.12 7.55 -17.41
N ILE A 108 11.10 8.84 -17.75
CA ILE A 108 10.43 9.88 -16.94
C ILE A 108 8.92 9.61 -16.78
N GLY A 109 8.27 9.00 -17.77
CA GLY A 109 6.85 8.63 -17.68
C GLY A 109 6.53 7.69 -16.52
N GLU A 110 7.47 6.80 -16.17
CA GLU A 110 7.32 5.85 -15.06
C GLU A 110 7.32 6.55 -13.70
N ILE A 111 8.04 7.67 -13.58
CA ILE A 111 8.06 8.50 -12.36
C ILE A 111 6.66 8.99 -12.05
N PHE A 112 5.96 9.53 -13.05
CA PHE A 112 4.58 9.99 -12.88
C PHE A 112 3.63 8.85 -12.53
N GLY A 113 3.81 7.67 -13.14
CA GLY A 113 3.04 6.47 -12.81
C GLY A 113 3.23 6.03 -11.35
N ALA A 114 4.47 6.01 -10.86
CA ALA A 114 4.78 5.67 -9.47
C ALA A 114 4.21 6.71 -8.50
N ILE A 115 4.35 8.01 -8.77
CA ILE A 115 3.78 9.06 -7.92
C ILE A 115 2.25 8.94 -7.88
N ARG A 116 1.61 8.75 -9.04
CA ARG A 116 0.15 8.54 -9.11
C ARG A 116 -0.26 7.36 -8.25
N PHE A 117 0.39 6.21 -8.43
CA PHE A 117 0.15 5.03 -7.62
C PHE A 117 0.25 5.32 -6.12
N PHE A 118 1.39 5.87 -5.67
CA PHE A 118 1.63 6.17 -4.26
C PHE A 118 0.61 7.15 -3.68
N ASN A 119 0.19 8.15 -4.47
CA ASN A 119 -0.83 9.11 -4.07
C ASN A 119 -2.22 8.48 -3.92
N ASP A 120 -2.60 7.62 -4.87
CA ASP A 120 -3.93 7.02 -4.91
C ASP A 120 -4.18 6.11 -3.71
N ILE A 121 -3.22 5.26 -3.39
CA ILE A 121 -3.29 4.31 -2.27
C ILE A 121 -2.82 4.91 -0.93
N GLY A 122 -2.51 6.20 -0.88
CA GLY A 122 -2.17 6.91 0.35
C GLY A 122 -0.74 6.68 0.86
N LEU A 123 0.15 6.03 0.11
CA LEU A 123 1.56 5.85 0.54
C LEU A 123 2.34 7.16 0.68
N LEU A 124 1.87 8.25 0.06
CA LEU A 124 2.43 9.59 0.30
C LEU A 124 1.96 10.23 1.61
N GLU A 125 0.99 9.64 2.32
CA GLU A 125 0.45 10.20 3.56
C GLU A 125 1.54 10.37 4.63
N ARG A 126 1.46 11.53 5.28
CA ARG A 126 2.32 11.96 6.37
C ARG A 126 1.59 13.00 7.21
N LYS A 127 2.07 13.19 8.43
CA LYS A 127 1.56 14.23 9.33
C LYS A 127 2.10 15.58 8.87
N PHE A 128 1.21 16.58 8.86
CA PHE A 128 1.54 17.95 8.51
C PHE A 128 1.58 18.83 9.75
N SER A 129 2.60 19.66 9.85
CA SER A 129 2.60 20.79 10.77
C SER A 129 1.61 21.87 10.30
N LYS A 130 1.34 22.86 11.16
CA LYS A 130 0.52 24.01 10.78
C LYS A 130 1.15 24.81 9.63
N GLU A 131 2.48 24.95 9.64
CA GLU A 131 3.24 25.65 8.59
C GLU A 131 3.11 24.92 7.25
N ASP A 132 3.19 23.59 7.26
CA ASP A 132 3.01 22.78 6.05
C ASP A 132 1.62 22.97 5.44
N LEU A 133 0.59 23.00 6.27
CA LEU A 133 -0.79 23.25 5.83
C LEU A 133 -0.95 24.65 5.24
N GLU A 134 -0.31 25.68 5.83
CA GLU A 134 -0.31 27.02 5.26
C GLU A 134 0.38 27.07 3.88
N HIS A 135 1.45 26.32 3.68
CA HIS A 135 2.10 26.17 2.37
C HIS A 135 1.21 25.44 1.36
N ILE A 136 0.59 24.32 1.77
CA ILE A 136 -0.33 23.54 0.93
C ILE A 136 -1.50 24.43 0.47
N GLU A 137 -2.10 25.21 1.38
CA GLU A 137 -3.24 26.07 1.03
C GLU A 137 -2.84 27.20 0.06
N LYS A 138 -1.62 27.74 0.16
CA LYS A 138 -1.09 28.69 -0.85
C LYS A 138 -1.03 28.05 -2.24
N VAL A 139 -0.58 26.80 -2.34
CA VAL A 139 -0.53 26.07 -3.61
C VAL A 139 -1.93 25.75 -4.13
N LYS A 140 -2.85 25.32 -3.26
CA LYS A 140 -4.25 25.03 -3.64
C LYS A 140 -5.01 26.24 -4.17
N ASN A 141 -4.67 27.44 -3.69
CA ASN A 141 -5.27 28.68 -4.20
C ASN A 141 -4.91 28.96 -5.67
N ASN A 142 -3.87 28.32 -6.22
CA ASN A 142 -3.56 28.36 -7.64
C ASN A 142 -4.38 27.30 -8.41
N LYS A 143 -5.58 27.71 -8.89
CA LYS A 143 -6.50 26.84 -9.62
C LYS A 143 -5.89 26.19 -10.87
N LEU A 144 -5.04 26.92 -11.61
CA LEU A 144 -4.42 26.38 -12.82
C LEU A 144 -3.45 25.26 -12.47
N LEU A 145 -2.62 25.44 -11.44
CA LEU A 145 -1.70 24.42 -10.98
C LEU A 145 -2.45 23.19 -10.47
N VAL A 146 -3.49 23.37 -9.64
CA VAL A 146 -4.31 22.25 -9.14
C VAL A 146 -4.97 21.48 -10.27
N ALA A 147 -5.52 22.18 -11.28
CA ALA A 147 -6.12 21.52 -12.44
C ALA A 147 -5.09 20.66 -13.21
N ASN A 148 -3.89 21.18 -13.45
CA ASN A 148 -2.83 20.40 -14.10
C ASN A 148 -2.39 19.20 -13.26
N LEU A 149 -2.27 19.35 -11.94
CA LEU A 149 -1.97 18.22 -11.05
C LEU A 149 -3.09 17.17 -11.10
N GLN A 150 -4.34 17.61 -11.18
CA GLN A 150 -5.50 16.72 -11.31
C GLN A 150 -5.48 15.98 -12.66
N ASP A 151 -5.11 16.63 -13.76
CA ASP A 151 -4.99 15.98 -15.06
C ASP A 151 -3.88 14.91 -15.08
N ILE A 152 -2.78 15.13 -14.34
CA ILE A 152 -1.63 14.22 -14.29
C ILE A 152 -1.82 13.11 -13.25
N PHE A 153 -2.46 13.38 -12.12
CA PHE A 153 -2.51 12.45 -10.99
C PHE A 153 -3.92 12.00 -10.60
N GLU A 154 -4.95 12.50 -11.26
CA GLU A 154 -6.39 12.24 -11.03
C GLU A 154 -6.89 12.73 -9.67
N LYS A 155 -6.21 12.34 -8.58
CA LYS A 155 -6.46 12.74 -7.20
C LYS A 155 -5.35 13.68 -6.73
N VAL A 156 -5.72 14.84 -6.19
CA VAL A 156 -4.75 15.80 -5.63
C VAL A 156 -4.84 15.82 -4.11
N THR A 157 -3.92 15.15 -3.43
CA THR A 157 -3.85 15.12 -1.96
C THR A 157 -2.91 16.20 -1.40
N ASN A 158 -3.06 16.53 -0.11
CA ASN A 158 -2.11 17.38 0.60
C ASN A 158 -0.68 16.83 0.52
N SER A 159 -0.54 15.51 0.61
CA SER A 159 0.73 14.81 0.49
C SER A 159 1.39 14.93 -0.86
N LEU A 160 0.60 14.90 -1.93
CA LEU A 160 1.08 15.15 -3.30
C LEU A 160 1.50 16.60 -3.48
N ILE A 161 0.71 17.56 -2.96
CA ILE A 161 1.03 18.99 -3.05
C ILE A 161 2.34 19.30 -2.31
N TYR A 162 2.52 18.70 -1.14
CA TYR A 162 3.72 18.86 -0.32
C TYR A 162 4.85 17.91 -0.76
N TYR A 163 4.71 17.19 -1.87
CA TYR A 163 5.69 16.19 -2.31
C TYR A 163 7.03 16.86 -2.64
N THR A 164 7.97 16.72 -1.71
CA THR A 164 9.33 17.28 -1.71
C THR A 164 10.28 16.26 -1.11
#